data_AF-A0A650CTK9-F1
#
_entry.id   AF-A0A650CTK9-F1
#
_cell.length_a   1.000
_cell.length_b   1.000
_cell.length_c   1.000
_cell.angle_alpha   90.00
_cell.angle_beta   90.00
_cell.angle_gamma   90.00
#
_symmetry.space_group_name_H-M   'P 1'
#
loop_
_entity.id
_entity.type
_entity.pdbx_description
1 polymer ?
#
loop_
_entity_poly.entity_id
_entity_poly.type
_entity_poly.pdbx_seq_one_letter_code
_entity_poly.pdbx_strand_id
1 'polypeptide(L)'
;MFDRNSPLLGLFTPLEIDIISYEDVLTQVKDPVLSTIYRDPWIIPFIDSYEEFVDRLKEFSLISKGLIGEVFKEEERQLTDTYYKILLLLGEGIWKTSEISCIIQPKGGEGTISSMVNKLVKMGLVQKIPTLSRENYYKVKSPPLSLSLYAESKYAISKTDAKIDYLPIGKEVQFSVGEMLSKYLGGIQYYSPKEDIDVVIVKKKKPIWAFEIKMGEFSTSEAREAIKKMSKVAEKVSLISLKEKLPDYGDLSLGPKELLEIAKEVVKLT
;
A
#
# COMPACT_ATOMS: atom_id res chain seq x y z
N MET A 1 -28.90 4.34 -23.90
CA MET A 1 -27.92 4.49 -25.00
C MET A 1 -26.63 3.69 -24.76
N PHE A 2 -26.33 3.30 -23.52
CA PHE A 2 -25.34 2.26 -23.22
C PHE A 2 -26.05 1.11 -22.49
N ASP A 3 -26.60 0.18 -23.27
CA ASP A 3 -27.11 -1.09 -22.75
C ASP A 3 -26.04 -2.17 -23.05
N ARG A 4 -25.97 -3.24 -22.24
CA ARG A 4 -24.90 -4.26 -22.30
C ARG A 4 -24.81 -5.03 -23.61
N ASN A 5 -25.90 -5.01 -24.40
CA ASN A 5 -25.94 -5.58 -25.75
C ASN A 5 -25.53 -4.58 -26.84
N SER A 6 -25.02 -3.40 -26.47
CA SER A 6 -24.56 -2.41 -27.43
C SER A 6 -23.28 -2.91 -28.11
N PRO A 7 -23.26 -3.05 -29.44
CA PRO A 7 -22.07 -3.41 -30.20
C PRO A 7 -20.93 -2.38 -30.06
N LEU A 8 -21.20 -1.22 -29.44
CA LEU A 8 -20.20 -0.20 -29.12
C LEU A 8 -19.29 -0.58 -27.94
N LEU A 9 -19.70 -1.50 -27.06
CA LEU A 9 -18.86 -1.96 -25.93
C LEU A 9 -17.61 -2.73 -26.40
N GLY A 10 -17.64 -3.31 -27.60
CA GLY A 10 -16.46 -3.92 -28.23
C GLY A 10 -15.52 -2.92 -28.91
N LEU A 11 -15.89 -1.63 -28.99
CA LEU A 11 -15.12 -0.58 -29.68
C LEU A 11 -14.32 0.31 -28.72
N PHE A 12 -14.56 0.21 -27.41
CA PHE A 12 -13.84 0.98 -26.39
C PHE A 12 -13.26 0.02 -25.37
N THR A 13 -11.94 0.07 -25.19
CA THR A 13 -11.30 -0.52 -24.01
C THR A 13 -11.59 0.39 -22.83
N PRO A 14 -12.23 -0.08 -21.74
CA PRO A 14 -12.38 0.70 -20.53
C PRO A 14 -11.00 1.16 -20.06
N LEU A 15 -10.84 2.47 -19.86
CA LEU A 15 -9.65 3.02 -19.21
C LEU A 15 -9.83 2.81 -17.71
N GLU A 16 -9.11 1.86 -17.13
CA GLU A 16 -9.02 1.73 -15.67
C GLU A 16 -8.26 2.95 -15.13
N ILE A 17 -8.97 3.84 -14.42
CA ILE A 17 -8.36 4.94 -13.71
C ILE A 17 -7.92 4.41 -12.35
N ASP A 18 -6.61 4.36 -12.13
CA ASP A 18 -6.02 3.93 -10.87
C ASP A 18 -5.88 5.09 -9.87
N ILE A 19 -5.53 4.78 -8.62
CA ILE A 19 -5.05 5.79 -7.67
C ILE A 19 -3.82 6.51 -8.24
N ILE A 20 -3.64 7.77 -7.86
CA ILE A 20 -2.53 8.60 -8.31
C ILE A 20 -1.20 7.97 -7.86
N SER A 21 -0.20 8.05 -8.74
CA SER A 21 1.15 7.59 -8.43
C SER A 21 1.76 8.40 -7.28
N TYR A 22 2.61 7.78 -6.47
CA TYR A 22 3.21 8.45 -5.33
C TYR A 22 4.10 9.63 -5.75
N GLU A 23 4.86 9.45 -6.82
CA GLU A 23 5.74 10.48 -7.36
C GLU A 23 4.99 11.72 -7.86
N ASP A 24 3.83 11.55 -8.50
CA ASP A 24 3.00 12.67 -8.95
C ASP A 24 2.54 13.50 -7.75
N VAL A 25 2.00 12.85 -6.72
CA VAL A 25 1.53 13.53 -5.52
C VAL A 25 2.69 14.19 -4.77
N LEU A 26 3.82 13.48 -4.59
CA LEU A 26 4.98 13.98 -3.86
C LEU A 26 5.58 15.23 -4.51
N THR A 27 5.60 15.33 -5.84
CA THR A 27 6.11 16.53 -6.52
C THR A 27 5.26 17.78 -6.27
N GLN A 28 3.95 17.61 -6.03
CA GLN A 28 3.02 18.70 -5.76
C GLN A 28 2.99 19.05 -4.26
N VAL A 29 2.75 18.04 -3.42
CA VAL A 29 2.51 18.20 -1.98
C VAL A 29 3.80 18.40 -1.18
N LYS A 30 4.90 17.75 -1.61
CA LYS A 30 6.23 17.80 -0.96
C LYS A 30 6.26 17.33 0.50
N ASP A 31 5.23 16.61 0.93
CA ASP A 31 5.16 15.92 2.21
C ASP A 31 5.02 14.41 1.96
N PRO A 32 6.02 13.57 2.30
CA PRO A 32 5.99 12.14 2.04
C PRO A 32 4.80 11.38 2.65
N VAL A 33 4.30 11.82 3.81
CA VAL A 33 3.21 11.17 4.54
C VAL A 33 1.89 11.57 3.94
N LEU A 34 1.64 12.87 3.79
CA LEU A 34 0.41 13.36 3.16
C LEU A 34 0.30 12.88 1.72
N SER A 35 1.43 12.81 0.99
CA SER A 35 1.47 12.29 -0.37
C SER A 35 1.09 10.82 -0.47
N THR A 36 1.24 10.04 0.59
CA THR A 36 0.78 8.64 0.65
C THR A 36 -0.75 8.59 0.72
N ILE A 37 -1.37 9.49 1.50
CA ILE A 37 -2.82 9.54 1.66
C ILE A 37 -3.50 10.09 0.41
N TYR A 38 -2.98 11.19 -0.14
CA TYR A 38 -3.54 11.89 -1.30
C TYR A 38 -3.47 11.12 -2.63
N ARG A 39 -2.86 9.92 -2.63
CA ARG A 39 -2.90 9.02 -3.79
C ARG A 39 -4.33 8.68 -4.19
N ASP A 40 -5.25 8.59 -3.24
CA ASP A 40 -6.64 8.30 -3.53
C ASP A 40 -7.47 9.61 -3.56
N PRO A 41 -7.93 10.09 -4.74
CA PRO A 41 -8.42 11.45 -4.89
C PRO A 41 -9.62 11.82 -4.03
N TRP A 42 -10.44 10.86 -3.61
CA TRP A 42 -11.64 11.14 -2.82
C TRP A 42 -11.32 11.77 -1.47
N ILE A 43 -10.11 11.57 -0.93
CA ILE A 43 -9.73 12.10 0.39
C ILE A 43 -9.30 13.58 0.32
N ILE A 44 -8.76 14.02 -0.81
CA ILE A 44 -8.12 15.34 -0.99
C ILE A 44 -9.01 16.52 -0.55
N PRO A 45 -10.32 16.56 -0.87
CA PRO A 45 -11.17 17.69 -0.47
C PRO A 45 -11.48 17.77 1.03
N PHE A 46 -11.11 16.76 1.81
CA PHE A 46 -11.55 16.60 3.20
C PHE A 46 -10.45 16.76 4.24
N ILE A 47 -9.19 16.82 3.84
CA ILE A 47 -8.08 16.88 4.79
C ILE A 47 -6.95 17.74 4.27
N ASP A 48 -6.34 18.55 5.13
CA ASP A 48 -5.12 19.31 4.85
C ASP A 48 -3.88 18.68 5.50
N SER A 49 -4.05 17.73 6.43
CA SER A 49 -2.95 17.01 7.08
C SER A 49 -3.30 15.56 7.44
N TYR A 50 -2.27 14.80 7.82
CA TYR A 50 -2.46 13.44 8.35
C TYR A 50 -3.18 13.44 9.70
N GLU A 51 -2.97 14.45 10.54
CA GLU A 51 -3.67 14.61 11.81
C GLU A 51 -5.17 14.83 11.60
N GLU A 52 -5.56 15.66 10.63
CA GLU A 52 -6.97 15.84 10.28
C GLU A 52 -7.58 14.53 9.75
N PHE A 53 -6.81 13.74 8.99
CA PHE A 53 -7.23 12.40 8.61
C PHE A 53 -7.54 11.53 9.83
N VAL A 54 -6.67 11.54 10.84
CA VAL A 54 -6.83 10.77 12.08
C VAL A 54 -8.07 11.24 12.85
N ASP A 55 -8.25 12.54 13.02
CA ASP A 55 -9.37 13.14 13.77
C ASP A 55 -10.74 12.80 13.16
N ARG A 56 -10.78 12.58 11.83
CA ARG A 56 -12.00 12.27 11.07
C ARG A 56 -12.14 10.79 10.70
N LEU A 57 -11.32 9.90 11.26
CA LEU A 57 -11.34 8.46 10.91
C LEU A 57 -12.72 7.81 11.00
N LYS A 58 -13.55 8.21 11.98
CA LYS A 58 -14.92 7.69 12.13
C LYS A 58 -15.76 7.96 10.88
N GLU A 59 -15.67 9.17 10.34
CA GLU A 59 -16.33 9.55 9.08
C GLU A 59 -15.74 8.76 7.90
N PHE A 60 -14.41 8.69 7.82
CA PHE A 60 -13.73 8.00 6.72
C PHE A 60 -13.93 6.48 6.71
N SER A 61 -14.16 5.84 7.86
CA SER A 61 -14.57 4.43 7.95
C SER A 61 -15.95 4.20 7.31
N LEU A 62 -16.90 5.10 7.56
CA LEU A 62 -18.24 5.01 6.96
C LEU A 62 -18.20 5.27 5.45
N ILE A 63 -17.46 6.30 5.02
CA ILE A 63 -17.26 6.62 3.59
C ILE A 63 -16.58 5.45 2.89
N SER A 64 -15.50 4.92 3.47
CA SER A 64 -14.75 3.75 2.97
C SER A 64 -15.67 2.56 2.71
N LYS A 65 -16.56 2.24 3.65
CA LYS A 65 -17.52 1.14 3.49
C LYS A 65 -18.52 1.42 2.35
N GLY A 66 -18.97 2.66 2.20
CA GLY A 66 -19.80 3.11 1.09
C GLY A 66 -19.12 2.92 -0.26
N LEU A 67 -17.90 3.45 -0.41
CA LEU A 67 -17.08 3.37 -1.62
C LEU A 67 -16.79 1.91 -2.03
N ILE A 68 -16.45 1.03 -1.08
CA ILE A 68 -16.31 -0.40 -1.36
C ILE A 68 -17.63 -0.96 -1.90
N GLY A 69 -18.76 -0.60 -1.29
CA GLY A 69 -20.09 -1.01 -1.76
C GLY A 69 -20.40 -0.56 -3.19
N GLU A 70 -19.96 0.64 -3.57
CA GLU A 70 -20.09 1.17 -4.93
C GLU A 70 -19.27 0.37 -5.95
N VAL A 71 -18.02 0.05 -5.64
CA VAL A 71 -17.17 -0.80 -6.50
C VAL A 71 -17.80 -2.19 -6.70
N PHE A 72 -18.38 -2.77 -5.65
CA PHE A 72 -19.13 -4.03 -5.79
C PHE A 72 -20.36 -3.88 -6.68
N LYS A 73 -21.10 -2.77 -6.55
CA LYS A 73 -22.30 -2.51 -7.35
C LYS A 73 -21.96 -2.30 -8.83
N GLU A 74 -20.87 -1.62 -9.15
CA GLU A 74 -20.38 -1.43 -10.53
C GLU A 74 -20.06 -2.77 -11.21
N GLU A 75 -19.50 -3.70 -10.44
CA GLU A 75 -19.24 -5.08 -10.86
C GLU A 75 -20.49 -5.97 -10.92
N GLU A 76 -21.68 -5.40 -10.65
CA GLU A 76 -22.96 -6.10 -10.46
C GLU A 76 -22.87 -7.24 -9.42
N ARG A 77 -22.15 -6.97 -8.33
CA ARG A 77 -21.96 -7.88 -7.21
C ARG A 77 -22.51 -7.26 -5.93
N GLN A 78 -22.77 -8.13 -4.96
CA GLN A 78 -23.10 -7.72 -3.61
C GLN A 78 -21.86 -7.81 -2.72
N LEU A 79 -21.58 -6.74 -1.96
CA LEU A 79 -20.62 -6.78 -0.88
C LEU A 79 -21.15 -7.69 0.24
N THR A 80 -20.65 -8.92 0.30
CA THR A 80 -20.98 -9.88 1.37
C THR A 80 -20.17 -9.60 2.63
N ASP A 81 -20.65 -10.06 3.79
CA ASP A 81 -19.91 -10.02 5.06
C ASP A 81 -18.53 -10.67 4.97
N THR A 82 -18.38 -11.76 4.20
CA THR A 82 -17.08 -12.43 4.04
C THR A 82 -16.09 -11.56 3.27
N TYR A 83 -16.51 -10.89 2.20
CA TYR A 83 -15.65 -9.93 1.48
C TYR A 83 -15.23 -8.77 2.38
N TYR A 84 -16.18 -8.21 3.13
CA TYR A 84 -15.88 -7.12 4.04
C TYR A 84 -14.90 -7.55 5.15
N LYS A 85 -15.09 -8.74 5.74
CA LYS A 85 -14.14 -9.33 6.70
C LYS A 85 -12.75 -9.54 6.10
N ILE A 86 -12.65 -10.00 4.84
CA ILE A 86 -11.35 -10.11 4.16
C ILE A 86 -10.68 -8.74 4.07
N LEU A 87 -11.39 -7.70 3.66
CA LEU A 87 -10.84 -6.34 3.57
C LEU A 87 -10.37 -5.81 4.93
N LEU A 88 -11.13 -6.04 6.00
CA LEU A 88 -10.73 -5.69 7.37
C LEU A 88 -9.43 -6.38 7.79
N LEU A 89 -9.31 -7.70 7.56
CA LEU A 89 -8.10 -8.47 7.87
C LEU A 89 -6.89 -8.01 7.05
N LEU A 90 -7.10 -7.67 5.77
CA LEU A 90 -6.05 -7.09 4.93
C LEU A 90 -5.61 -5.72 5.45
N GLY A 91 -6.54 -4.88 5.91
CA GLY A 91 -6.24 -3.61 6.59
C GLY A 91 -5.47 -3.79 7.89
N GLU A 92 -5.74 -4.86 8.65
CA GLU A 92 -4.97 -5.24 9.85
C GLU A 92 -3.54 -5.71 9.56
N GLY A 93 -3.18 -5.94 8.30
CA GLY A 93 -1.85 -6.47 7.94
C GLY A 93 -1.80 -7.98 7.74
N ILE A 94 -2.94 -8.68 7.78
CA ILE A 94 -3.02 -10.14 7.57
C ILE A 94 -3.09 -10.41 6.06
N TRP A 95 -1.93 -10.53 5.44
CA TRP A 95 -1.78 -10.46 3.99
C TRP A 95 -1.69 -11.80 3.27
N LYS A 96 -1.69 -12.91 4.01
CA LYS A 96 -1.70 -14.26 3.43
C LYS A 96 -3.11 -14.83 3.39
N THR A 97 -3.45 -15.44 2.26
CA THR A 97 -4.73 -16.15 2.07
C THR A 97 -4.89 -17.33 3.03
N SER A 98 -3.80 -18.03 3.35
CA SER A 98 -3.77 -19.12 4.32
C SER A 98 -4.15 -18.64 5.72
N GLU A 99 -3.55 -17.54 6.19
CA GLU A 99 -3.85 -16.93 7.50
C GLU A 99 -5.29 -16.41 7.57
N ILE A 100 -5.75 -15.70 6.53
CA ILE A 100 -7.14 -15.25 6.43
C ILE A 100 -8.10 -16.45 6.47
N SER A 101 -7.77 -17.55 5.79
CA SER A 101 -8.59 -18.76 5.79
C SER A 101 -8.66 -19.42 7.16
N CYS A 102 -7.57 -19.41 7.92
CA CYS A 102 -7.57 -19.92 9.30
C CYS A 102 -8.49 -19.10 10.22
N ILE A 103 -8.60 -17.79 9.99
CA ILE A 103 -9.43 -16.88 10.78
C ILE A 103 -10.90 -16.97 10.37
N ILE A 104 -11.20 -16.90 9.06
CA ILE A 104 -12.58 -16.88 8.55
C ILE A 104 -13.21 -18.28 8.56
N GLN A 105 -12.39 -19.34 8.43
CA GLN A 105 -12.82 -20.73 8.35
C GLN A 105 -13.95 -20.97 7.32
N PRO A 106 -13.79 -20.55 6.05
CA PRO A 106 -14.84 -20.75 5.04
C PRO A 106 -15.01 -22.24 4.72
N LYS A 107 -16.21 -22.65 4.32
CA LYS A 107 -16.52 -24.06 3.98
C LYS A 107 -15.60 -24.70 2.93
N GLY A 108 -14.99 -23.91 2.04
CA GLY A 108 -14.05 -24.39 1.01
C GLY A 108 -12.56 -24.14 1.32
N GLY A 109 -12.23 -23.75 2.56
CA GLY A 109 -10.85 -23.52 3.00
C GLY A 109 -10.13 -22.40 2.23
N GLU A 110 -8.80 -22.53 2.13
CA GLU A 110 -7.93 -21.50 1.55
C GLU A 110 -8.22 -21.21 0.08
N GLY A 111 -8.67 -22.23 -0.69
CA GLY A 111 -9.04 -22.05 -2.09
C GLY A 111 -10.17 -21.03 -2.27
N THR A 112 -11.14 -21.01 -1.36
CA THR A 112 -12.23 -20.02 -1.37
C THR A 112 -11.71 -18.62 -1.07
N ILE A 113 -10.88 -18.45 -0.03
CA ILE A 113 -10.28 -17.14 0.29
C ILE A 113 -9.43 -16.65 -0.88
N SER A 114 -8.59 -17.51 -1.45
CA SER A 114 -7.74 -17.17 -2.59
C SER A 114 -8.58 -16.70 -3.78
N SER A 115 -9.70 -17.37 -4.08
CA SER A 115 -10.62 -16.95 -5.14
C SER A 115 -11.24 -15.58 -4.85
N MET A 116 -11.66 -15.34 -3.61
CA MET A 116 -12.26 -14.07 -3.19
C MET A 116 -11.26 -12.92 -3.21
N VAL A 117 -10.05 -13.10 -2.69
CA VAL A 117 -8.97 -12.11 -2.73
C VAL A 117 -8.58 -11.78 -4.17
N ASN A 118 -8.47 -12.78 -5.05
CA ASN A 118 -8.19 -12.53 -6.47
C ASN A 118 -9.32 -11.76 -7.18
N LYS A 119 -10.58 -11.92 -6.76
CA LYS A 119 -11.67 -11.07 -7.24
C LYS A 119 -11.50 -9.63 -6.77
N LEU A 120 -11.19 -9.40 -5.49
CA LEU A 120 -10.89 -8.06 -4.97
C LEU A 120 -9.70 -7.40 -5.70
N VAL A 121 -8.71 -8.20 -6.13
CA VAL A 121 -7.60 -7.71 -6.97
C VAL A 121 -8.09 -7.26 -8.34
N LYS A 122 -8.95 -8.05 -9.00
CA LYS A 122 -9.54 -7.67 -10.29
C LYS A 122 -10.43 -6.44 -10.20
N MET A 123 -11.07 -6.22 -9.05
CA MET A 123 -11.91 -5.05 -8.79
C MET A 123 -11.10 -3.80 -8.37
N GLY A 124 -9.76 -3.88 -8.34
CA GLY A 124 -8.90 -2.75 -7.95
C GLY A 124 -8.87 -2.41 -6.46
N LEU A 125 -9.63 -3.10 -5.60
CA LEU A 125 -9.67 -2.85 -4.15
C LEU A 125 -8.42 -3.36 -3.42
N VAL A 126 -7.81 -4.41 -3.95
CA VAL A 126 -6.66 -5.09 -3.35
C VAL A 126 -5.54 -5.15 -4.38
N GLN A 127 -4.30 -5.01 -3.94
CA GLN A 127 -3.13 -5.24 -4.78
C GLN A 127 -2.36 -6.47 -4.32
N LYS A 128 -1.78 -7.17 -5.29
CA LYS A 128 -0.91 -8.31 -5.06
C LYS A 128 0.53 -7.83 -4.94
N ILE A 129 1.18 -8.19 -3.83
CA ILE A 129 2.58 -7.89 -3.55
C ILE A 129 3.39 -9.19 -3.70
N PRO A 130 4.35 -9.26 -4.63
CA PRO A 130 5.24 -10.41 -4.70
C PRO A 130 6.17 -10.44 -3.48
N THR A 131 6.53 -11.64 -3.04
CA THR A 131 7.51 -11.82 -1.97
C THR A 131 8.72 -12.60 -2.47
N LEU A 132 9.83 -12.58 -1.73
CA LEU A 132 10.98 -13.45 -2.05
C LEU A 132 10.65 -14.94 -1.82
N SER A 133 9.55 -15.23 -1.13
CA SER A 133 9.02 -16.59 -0.99
C SER A 133 8.10 -16.97 -2.17
N ARG A 134 7.62 -18.22 -2.18
CA ARG A 134 6.66 -18.68 -3.21
C ARG A 134 5.25 -18.10 -3.03
N GLU A 135 4.92 -17.65 -1.83
CA GLU A 135 3.60 -17.11 -1.51
C GLU A 135 3.53 -15.62 -1.85
N ASN A 136 2.36 -15.17 -2.33
CA ASN A 136 2.12 -13.75 -2.57
C ASN A 136 1.37 -13.17 -1.39
N TYR A 137 1.63 -11.90 -1.14
CA TYR A 137 0.92 -11.13 -0.15
C TYR A 137 -0.11 -10.24 -0.86
N TYR A 138 -1.14 -9.85 -0.14
CA TYR A 138 -2.20 -9.00 -0.65
C TYR A 138 -2.44 -7.87 0.33
N LYS A 139 -2.57 -6.64 -0.15
CA LYS A 139 -2.94 -5.48 0.69
C LYS A 139 -4.06 -4.69 0.07
N VAL A 140 -4.81 -3.95 0.87
CA VAL A 140 -5.74 -2.93 0.36
C VAL A 140 -4.93 -1.94 -0.48
N LYS A 141 -5.42 -1.63 -1.68
CA LYS A 141 -4.67 -0.83 -2.66
C LYS A 141 -4.55 0.63 -2.24
N SER A 142 -5.67 1.22 -1.81
CA SER A 142 -5.77 2.61 -1.36
C SER A 142 -5.25 2.77 0.08
N PRO A 143 -4.25 3.64 0.32
CA PRO A 143 -3.77 3.94 1.67
C PRO A 143 -4.83 4.48 2.64
N PRO A 144 -5.65 5.52 2.31
CA PRO A 144 -6.69 5.98 3.23
C PRO A 144 -7.75 4.89 3.50
N LEU A 145 -8.08 4.07 2.51
CA LEU A 145 -8.98 2.92 2.69
C LEU A 145 -8.38 1.88 3.64
N SER A 146 -7.10 1.53 3.46
CA SER A 146 -6.35 0.59 4.29
C SER A 146 -6.35 1.02 5.75
N LEU A 147 -6.04 2.29 6.02
CA LEU A 147 -6.01 2.86 7.38
C LEU A 147 -7.40 2.94 8.01
N SER A 148 -8.42 3.30 7.23
CA SER A 148 -9.82 3.32 7.70
C SER A 148 -10.30 1.91 8.08
N LEU A 149 -9.97 0.90 7.27
CA LEU A 149 -10.28 -0.50 7.53
C LEU A 149 -9.51 -1.04 8.75
N TYR A 150 -8.24 -0.67 8.91
CA TYR A 150 -7.46 -0.99 10.10
C TYR A 150 -8.16 -0.45 11.35
N ALA A 151 -8.54 0.83 11.32
CA ALA A 151 -9.17 1.49 12.46
C ALA A 151 -10.52 0.86 12.80
N GLU A 152 -11.33 0.55 11.77
CA GLU A 152 -12.58 -0.16 11.94
C GLU A 152 -12.39 -1.55 12.55
N SER A 153 -11.41 -2.30 12.07
CA SER A 153 -11.16 -3.67 12.54
C SER A 153 -10.63 -3.71 13.97
N LYS A 154 -9.69 -2.81 14.32
CA LYS A 154 -9.05 -2.77 15.64
C LYS A 154 -9.86 -2.07 16.72
N TYR A 155 -10.55 -0.99 16.39
CA TYR A 155 -11.19 -0.11 17.38
C TYR A 155 -12.71 -0.03 17.21
N ALA A 156 -13.28 -0.63 16.16
CA ALA A 156 -14.71 -0.54 15.83
C ALA A 156 -15.22 0.90 15.80
N ILE A 157 -14.42 1.80 15.20
CA ILE A 157 -14.65 3.26 15.22
C ILE A 157 -16.00 3.69 14.64
N SER A 158 -16.63 2.89 13.77
CA SER A 158 -17.99 3.18 13.32
C SER A 158 -19.05 3.06 14.41
N LYS A 159 -18.76 2.35 15.50
CA LYS A 159 -19.68 2.03 16.60
C LYS A 159 -19.25 2.58 17.95
N THR A 160 -18.00 2.99 18.08
CA THR A 160 -17.41 3.43 19.34
C THR A 160 -16.80 4.82 19.18
N ASP A 161 -16.60 5.52 20.29
CA ASP A 161 -15.77 6.73 20.34
C ASP A 161 -14.39 6.39 20.92
N ALA A 162 -13.87 5.21 20.57
CA ALA A 162 -12.59 4.73 21.05
C ALA A 162 -11.46 5.67 20.59
N LYS A 163 -10.56 5.99 21.52
CA LYS A 163 -9.33 6.70 21.18
C LYS A 163 -8.45 5.83 20.30
N ILE A 164 -7.98 6.39 19.20
CA ILE A 164 -7.11 5.70 18.25
C ILE A 164 -5.67 5.97 18.66
N ASP A 165 -5.03 4.97 19.27
CA ASP A 165 -3.66 5.12 19.77
C ASP A 165 -2.60 4.96 18.69
N TYR A 166 -2.91 4.23 17.62
CA TYR A 166 -1.96 3.93 16.56
C TYR A 166 -2.65 3.65 15.22
N LEU A 167 -2.04 4.13 14.15
CA LEU A 167 -2.34 3.76 12.76
C LEU A 167 -1.06 3.37 12.03
N PRO A 168 -1.07 2.32 11.18
CA PRO A 168 0.12 1.82 10.50
C PRO A 168 0.52 2.64 9.27
N ILE A 169 0.48 3.97 9.33
CA ILE A 169 0.83 4.87 8.20
C ILE A 169 2.24 4.63 7.68
N GLY A 170 3.20 4.32 8.57
CA GLY A 170 4.58 4.03 8.17
C GLY A 170 4.69 2.88 7.18
N LYS A 171 3.78 1.89 7.28
CA LYS A 171 3.74 0.77 6.35
C LYS A 171 3.22 1.19 4.97
N GLU A 172 2.20 2.03 4.92
CA GLU A 172 1.70 2.57 3.64
C GLU A 172 2.73 3.47 2.94
N VAL A 173 3.48 4.24 3.73
CA VAL A 173 4.61 5.04 3.26
C VAL A 173 5.72 4.15 2.68
N GLN A 174 6.12 3.09 3.40
CA GLN A 174 7.10 2.12 2.92
C GLN A 174 6.72 1.54 1.56
N PHE A 175 5.46 1.14 1.40
CA PHE A 175 4.97 0.63 0.12
C PHE A 175 5.01 1.68 -0.98
N SER A 176 4.55 2.91 -0.70
CA SER A 176 4.48 3.98 -1.70
C SER A 176 5.86 4.44 -2.17
N VAL A 177 6.81 4.59 -1.23
CA VAL A 177 8.21 4.89 -1.56
C VAL A 177 8.83 3.73 -2.34
N GLY A 178 8.61 2.48 -1.92
CA GLY A 178 9.15 1.31 -2.63
C GLY A 178 8.62 1.16 -4.06
N GLU A 179 7.36 1.52 -4.31
CA GLU A 179 6.77 1.55 -5.65
C GLU A 179 7.50 2.56 -6.55
N MET A 180 7.67 3.80 -6.08
CA MET A 180 8.41 4.85 -6.80
C MET A 180 9.86 4.41 -7.08
N LEU A 181 10.56 3.86 -6.09
CA LEU A 181 11.94 3.39 -6.26
C LEU A 181 12.03 2.24 -7.27
N SER A 182 11.02 1.37 -7.34
CA SER A 182 10.99 0.29 -8.33
C SER A 182 10.92 0.81 -9.76
N LYS A 183 10.17 1.90 -9.99
CA LYS A 183 10.12 2.61 -11.28
C LYS A 183 11.48 3.25 -11.59
N TYR A 184 12.02 4.00 -10.64
CA TYR A 184 13.32 4.67 -10.78
C TYR A 184 14.47 3.70 -11.11
N LEU A 185 14.52 2.55 -10.43
CA LEU A 185 15.61 1.57 -10.57
C LEU A 185 15.33 0.50 -11.66
N GLY A 186 14.17 0.55 -12.31
CA GLY A 186 13.78 -0.34 -13.39
C GLY A 186 13.68 -1.80 -12.96
N GLY A 187 12.94 -2.06 -11.88
CA GLY A 187 12.70 -3.39 -11.31
C GLY A 187 11.27 -3.53 -10.78
N ILE A 188 11.02 -4.58 -10.00
CA ILE A 188 9.72 -4.84 -9.37
C ILE A 188 9.91 -4.81 -7.85
N GLN A 189 9.02 -4.10 -7.16
CA GLN A 189 8.96 -4.10 -5.70
C GLN A 189 8.50 -5.46 -5.17
N TYR A 190 9.26 -5.99 -4.22
CA TYR A 190 8.98 -7.19 -3.44
C TYR A 190 8.94 -6.84 -1.95
N TYR A 191 8.15 -7.59 -1.19
CA TYR A 191 8.14 -7.53 0.27
C TYR A 191 8.83 -8.76 0.88
N SER A 192 9.64 -8.56 1.93
CA SER A 192 10.46 -9.62 2.53
C SER A 192 10.29 -9.69 4.06
N PRO A 193 9.13 -10.14 4.56
CA PRO A 193 8.83 -10.12 5.99
C PRO A 193 9.64 -11.13 6.80
N LYS A 194 10.13 -12.23 6.20
CA LYS A 194 10.95 -13.21 6.91
C LYS A 194 12.35 -12.66 7.22
N GLU A 195 12.86 -11.86 6.30
CA GLU A 195 14.15 -11.19 6.36
C GLU A 195 14.04 -9.83 7.05
N ASP A 196 12.81 -9.42 7.41
CA ASP A 196 12.47 -8.15 8.05
C ASP A 196 12.93 -6.94 7.22
N ILE A 197 12.79 -6.99 5.89
CA ILE A 197 13.18 -5.91 4.98
C ILE A 197 11.92 -5.25 4.41
N ASP A 198 11.83 -3.93 4.55
CA ASP A 198 10.68 -3.13 4.12
C ASP A 198 10.44 -3.22 2.60
N VAL A 199 11.50 -3.01 1.81
CA VAL A 199 11.41 -2.98 0.34
C VAL A 199 12.60 -3.70 -0.27
N VAL A 200 12.32 -4.61 -1.21
CA VAL A 200 13.33 -5.24 -2.05
C VAL A 200 12.98 -4.97 -3.51
N ILE A 201 13.95 -4.55 -4.33
CA ILE A 201 13.76 -4.39 -5.77
C ILE A 201 14.43 -5.54 -6.49
N VAL A 202 13.62 -6.29 -7.22
CA VAL A 202 14.05 -7.47 -7.98
C VAL A 202 14.11 -7.14 -9.46
N LYS A 203 15.22 -7.50 -10.10
CA LYS A 203 15.40 -7.39 -11.56
C LYS A 203 15.84 -8.73 -12.11
N LYS A 204 15.13 -9.25 -13.13
CA LYS A 204 15.41 -10.56 -13.74
C LYS A 204 15.55 -11.69 -12.69
N LYS A 205 14.64 -11.73 -11.70
CA LYS A 205 14.60 -12.68 -10.57
C LYS A 205 15.78 -12.60 -9.59
N LYS A 206 16.60 -11.56 -9.65
CA LYS A 206 17.67 -11.29 -8.67
C LYS A 206 17.31 -10.09 -7.80
N PRO A 207 17.39 -10.19 -6.46
CA PRO A 207 17.29 -9.03 -5.58
C PRO A 207 18.50 -8.10 -5.80
N ILE A 208 18.27 -6.92 -6.36
CA ILE A 208 19.35 -5.96 -6.67
C ILE A 208 19.49 -4.94 -5.56
N TRP A 209 18.37 -4.42 -5.06
CA TRP A 209 18.36 -3.44 -3.98
C TRP A 209 17.50 -3.92 -2.82
N ALA A 210 17.93 -3.58 -1.61
CA ALA A 210 17.12 -3.65 -0.39
C ALA A 210 17.12 -2.29 0.31
N PHE A 211 15.98 -1.89 0.84
CA PHE A 211 15.80 -0.64 1.55
C PHE A 211 15.14 -0.87 2.90
N GLU A 212 15.62 -0.11 3.88
CA GLU A 212 14.96 0.12 5.17
C GLU A 212 14.48 1.57 5.17
N ILE A 213 13.21 1.80 5.52
CA ILE A 213 12.57 3.11 5.41
C ILE A 213 11.98 3.48 6.77
N LYS A 214 12.40 4.64 7.28
CA LYS A 214 11.94 5.17 8.56
C LYS A 214 11.30 6.54 8.37
N MET A 215 10.13 6.72 8.97
CA MET A 215 9.47 8.03 9.04
C MET A 215 10.26 9.05 9.87
N GLY A 216 11.17 8.58 10.72
CA GLY A 216 12.04 9.39 11.58
C GLY A 216 13.52 9.19 11.29
N GLU A 217 14.34 9.52 12.28
CA GLU A 217 15.80 9.43 12.23
C GLU A 217 16.28 8.00 12.52
N PHE A 218 17.44 7.63 12.00
CA PHE A 218 18.12 6.39 12.36
C PHE A 218 19.20 6.67 13.40
N SER A 219 19.23 5.84 14.44
CA SER A 219 20.45 5.73 15.24
C SER A 219 21.54 4.99 14.44
N THR A 220 22.81 5.29 14.74
CA THR A 220 23.95 4.61 14.11
C THR A 220 23.92 3.09 14.29
N SER A 221 23.43 2.60 15.43
CA SER A 221 23.28 1.15 15.70
C SER A 221 22.21 0.52 14.81
N GLU A 222 21.02 1.13 14.72
CA GLU A 222 19.93 0.65 13.87
C GLU A 222 20.37 0.63 12.39
N ALA A 223 21.02 1.70 11.93
CA ALA A 223 21.52 1.80 10.56
C ALA A 223 22.45 0.63 10.21
N ARG A 224 23.45 0.36 11.07
CA ARG A 224 24.41 -0.74 10.86
C ARG A 224 23.74 -2.11 10.87
N GLU A 225 22.77 -2.32 11.75
CA GLU A 225 22.04 -3.58 11.84
C GLU A 225 21.18 -3.83 10.59
N ALA A 226 20.42 -2.82 10.15
CA ALA A 226 19.62 -2.87 8.95
C ALA A 226 20.48 -3.17 7.71
N ILE A 227 21.61 -2.50 7.55
CA ILE A 227 22.56 -2.76 6.44
C ILE A 227 23.09 -4.19 6.48
N LYS A 228 23.52 -4.67 7.65
CA LYS A 228 24.03 -6.04 7.81
C LYS A 228 22.97 -7.09 7.45
N LYS A 229 21.71 -6.83 7.78
CA LYS A 229 20.56 -7.68 7.46
C LYS A 229 20.30 -7.69 5.95
N MET A 230 20.16 -6.52 5.35
CA MET A 230 19.88 -6.33 3.92
C MET A 230 20.98 -6.86 3.00
N SER A 231 22.25 -6.73 3.40
CA SER A 231 23.41 -7.15 2.58
C SER A 231 23.48 -8.67 2.37
N LYS A 232 22.72 -9.45 3.15
CA LYS A 232 22.58 -10.90 2.96
C LYS A 232 21.57 -11.25 1.86
N VAL A 233 20.75 -10.30 1.45
CA VAL A 233 19.58 -10.52 0.59
C VAL A 233 19.76 -9.88 -0.78
N ALA A 234 20.30 -8.67 -0.85
CA ALA A 234 20.46 -7.90 -2.09
C ALA A 234 21.91 -7.45 -2.32
N GLU A 235 22.25 -7.21 -3.58
CA GLU A 235 23.58 -6.74 -4.00
C GLU A 235 23.91 -5.34 -3.48
N LYS A 236 22.90 -4.48 -3.40
CA LYS A 236 22.99 -3.10 -2.92
C LYS A 236 21.97 -2.82 -1.84
N VAL A 237 22.32 -1.94 -0.91
CA VAL A 237 21.50 -1.63 0.26
C VAL A 237 21.48 -0.14 0.53
N SER A 238 20.34 0.38 0.97
CA SER A 238 20.21 1.80 1.30
C SER A 238 19.24 2.00 2.45
N LEU A 239 19.47 3.06 3.22
CA LEU A 239 18.56 3.52 4.25
C LEU A 239 17.84 4.78 3.75
N ILE A 240 16.59 4.94 4.14
CA ILE A 240 15.77 6.10 3.77
C ILE A 240 15.15 6.70 5.02
N SER A 241 15.48 7.95 5.32
CA SER A 241 14.80 8.72 6.36
C SER A 241 13.90 9.78 5.72
N LEU A 242 12.67 9.90 6.22
CA LEU A 242 11.77 10.97 5.80
C LEU A 242 11.97 12.29 6.57
N LYS A 243 12.94 12.37 7.47
CA LYS A 243 13.25 13.60 8.22
C LYS A 243 14.57 14.24 7.83
N GLU A 244 15.58 13.42 7.59
CA GLU A 244 16.94 13.90 7.35
C GLU A 244 17.64 13.11 6.27
N LYS A 245 18.74 13.67 5.77
CA LYS A 245 19.69 12.90 4.99
C LYS A 245 20.63 12.17 5.94
N LEU A 246 20.77 10.87 5.72
CA LEU A 246 21.66 10.05 6.54
C LEU A 246 23.13 10.28 6.15
N PRO A 247 24.09 10.10 7.07
CA PRO A 247 25.48 9.84 6.70
C PRO A 247 25.58 8.66 5.74
N ASP A 248 26.64 8.61 4.92
CA ASP A 248 26.84 7.55 3.91
C ASP A 248 27.11 6.19 4.57
N TYR A 249 26.03 5.51 4.97
CA TYR A 249 26.07 4.19 5.59
C TYR A 249 25.87 3.06 4.56
N GLY A 250 25.25 3.32 3.40
CA GLY A 250 24.95 2.34 2.35
C GLY A 250 25.35 2.81 0.95
N ASP A 251 24.82 2.15 -0.08
CA ASP A 251 25.07 2.47 -1.49
C ASP A 251 24.40 3.78 -1.93
N LEU A 252 23.32 4.17 -1.25
CA LEU A 252 22.67 5.47 -1.37
C LEU A 252 22.38 6.03 0.03
N SER A 253 22.32 7.35 0.12
CA SER A 253 21.77 8.07 1.26
C SER A 253 20.61 8.94 0.78
N LEU A 254 19.39 8.52 1.13
CA LEU A 254 18.16 9.17 0.68
C LEU A 254 17.47 9.86 1.87
N GLY A 255 17.43 11.19 1.81
CA GLY A 255 16.57 12.01 2.65
C GLY A 255 15.37 12.56 1.86
N PRO A 256 14.61 13.50 2.46
CA PRO A 256 13.44 14.08 1.82
C PRO A 256 13.72 14.78 0.48
N LYS A 257 14.88 15.44 0.38
CA LYS A 257 15.29 16.15 -0.84
C LYS A 257 15.58 15.18 -1.97
N GLU A 258 16.37 14.14 -1.69
CA GLU A 258 16.71 13.11 -2.66
C GLU A 258 15.47 12.33 -3.12
N LEU A 259 14.52 12.05 -2.23
CA LEU A 259 13.24 11.44 -2.61
C LEU A 259 12.44 12.33 -3.56
N LEU A 260 12.40 13.64 -3.34
CA LEU A 260 11.72 14.59 -4.22
C LEU A 260 12.42 14.71 -5.58
N GLU A 261 13.75 14.63 -5.62
CA GLU A 261 14.52 14.60 -6.87
C GLU A 261 14.22 13.32 -7.67
N ILE A 262 14.25 12.17 -7.02
CA ILE A 262 13.84 10.88 -7.63
C ILE A 262 12.40 10.98 -8.16
N ALA A 263 11.46 11.52 -7.38
CA ALA A 263 10.08 11.68 -7.82
C ALA A 263 9.99 12.51 -9.11
N LYS A 264 10.68 13.66 -9.19
CA LYS A 264 10.72 14.50 -10.41
C LYS A 264 11.35 13.79 -11.61
N GLU A 265 12.29 12.88 -11.37
CA GLU A 265 12.86 12.07 -12.46
C GLU A 265 11.87 11.01 -12.92
N VAL A 266 11.20 10.31 -12.00
CA VAL A 266 10.19 9.29 -12.34
C VAL A 266 9.03 9.89 -13.12
N VAL A 267 8.51 11.06 -12.72
CA VAL A 267 7.42 11.76 -13.45
C VAL A 267 7.81 12.09 -14.89
N LYS A 268 9.10 12.26 -15.21
CA LYS A 268 9.56 12.49 -16.59
C LYS A 268 9.65 11.21 -17.43
N LEU A 269 9.63 10.05 -16.79
CA LEU A 269 9.71 8.73 -17.45
C LEU A 269 8.34 8.18 -17.84
N THR A 270 7.27 8.66 -17.19
CA THR A 270 5.87 8.30 -17.40
C THR A 270 5.17 9.28 -18.34
#